data_AF-A0A7X4Z8Y5-F1
#
_entry.id   AF-A0A7X4Z8Y5-F1
#
_cell.length_a   1.000
_cell.length_b   1.000
_cell.length_c   1.000
_cell.angle_alpha   90.00
_cell.angle_beta   90.00
_cell.angle_gamma   90.00
#
_symmetry.space_group_name_H-M   'P 1'
#
loop_
_entity.id
_entity.type
_entity.pdbx_description
1 polymer ?
#
loop_
_entity_poly.entity_id
_entity_poly.type
_entity_poly.pdbx_seq_one_letter_code
_entity_poly.pdbx_strand_id
1 'polypeptide(L)' 'MKGELILHSGRGFQYTSKAFVEFCESVHMTQSMSRAGYPYDNAPIERYFNTLKKNVPTYMS' A
#
# COMPACT_ATOMS: atom_id res chain seq x y z
N MET A 1 -21.80 1.28 14.23
CA MET A 1 -20.86 2.12 13.45
C MET A 1 -20.23 1.23 12.38
N LYS A 2 -20.51 1.46 11.09
CA LYS A 2 -19.68 0.89 10.02
C LYS A 2 -18.34 1.61 10.13
N GLY A 3 -17.27 0.89 10.48
CA GLY A 3 -15.93 1.46 10.41
C GLY A 3 -15.64 1.82 8.96
N GLU A 4 -15.26 3.06 8.72
CA GLU A 4 -14.85 3.52 7.40
C GLU A 4 -13.57 2.75 7.02
N LEU A 5 -13.58 2.04 5.90
CA LEU A 5 -12.43 1.25 5.46
C LEU A 5 -11.37 2.21 4.93
N ILE A 6 -10.20 2.23 5.56
CA ILE A 6 -9.07 3.06 5.13
C ILE A 6 -8.02 2.16 4.48
N LEU A 7 -7.66 2.48 3.24
CA LEU A 7 -6.52 1.90 2.56
C LEU A 7 -5.33 2.86 2.66
N HIS A 8 -4.30 2.49 3.44
CA HIS A 8 -3.05 3.25 3.47
C HIS A 8 -2.03 2.66 2.48
N SER A 9 -1.56 3.47 1.52
CA SER A 9 -0.60 3.03 0.49
C SER A 9 0.45 4.10 0.18
N GLY A 10 1.54 3.69 -0.47
CA GLY A 10 2.50 4.63 -1.06
C GLY A 10 1.93 5.30 -2.32
N ARG A 11 2.63 6.31 -2.85
CA ARG A 11 2.25 7.05 -4.06
C ARG A 11 2.66 6.36 -5.37
N GLY A 12 2.73 5.02 -5.38
CA GLY A 12 3.07 4.26 -6.58
C GLY A 12 2.00 4.42 -7.66
N PHE A 13 2.39 4.34 -8.94
CA PHE A 13 1.48 4.58 -10.07
C PHE A 13 0.19 3.75 -10.02
N GLN A 14 0.29 2.51 -9.49
CA GLN A 14 -0.83 1.61 -9.29
C GLN A 14 -1.92 2.20 -8.38
N TYR A 15 -1.51 2.86 -7.30
CA TYR A 15 -2.41 3.44 -6.28
C TYR A 15 -2.87 4.86 -6.64
N THR A 16 -2.18 5.53 -7.56
CA THR A 16 -2.56 6.87 -8.04
C THR A 16 -3.31 6.82 -9.37
N SER A 17 -3.53 5.64 -9.94
CA SER A 17 -4.24 5.49 -11.21
C SER A 17 -5.72 5.83 -11.06
N LYS A 18 -6.29 6.45 -12.09
CA LYS A 18 -7.72 6.84 -12.10
C LYS A 18 -8.64 5.63 -11.85
N ALA A 19 -8.38 4.51 -12.52
CA ALA A 19 -9.16 3.28 -12.35
C ALA A 19 -9.14 2.77 -10.90
N PHE A 20 -8.00 2.87 -10.21
CA PHE A 20 -7.89 2.46 -8.82
C PHE A 20 -8.64 3.40 -7.87
N VAL A 21 -8.59 4.71 -8.13
CA VAL A 21 -9.36 5.70 -7.36
C VAL A 21 -10.85 5.47 -7.51
N GLU A 22 -11.34 5.30 -8.73
CA GLU A 22 -12.76 5.01 -9.02
C GLU A 22 -13.22 3.72 -8.34
N PHE A 23 -12.36 2.69 -8.33
CA PHE A 23 -12.64 1.45 -7.60
C PHE A 23 -12.80 1.72 -6.09
N CYS A 24 -11.89 2.46 -5.47
CA CYS A 24 -11.95 2.77 -4.04
C CYS A 24 -13.23 3.53 -3.67
N GLU A 25 -13.62 4.51 -4.49
CA GLU A 25 -14.87 5.25 -4.32
C GLU A 25 -16.10 4.35 -4.44
N SER A 26 -16.11 3.42 -5.40
CA SER A 26 -17.23 2.48 -5.62
C SER A 26 -17.52 1.55 -4.44
N VAL A 27 -16.49 1.27 -3.62
CA VAL A 27 -16.60 0.39 -2.45
C VAL A 27 -16.61 1.16 -1.12
N HIS A 28 -16.74 2.49 -1.16
CA HIS A 28 -16.72 3.37 0.02
C HIS A 28 -15.45 3.22 0.86
N MET A 29 -14.29 3.14 0.19
CA MET A 29 -12.98 3.04 0.82
C MET A 29 -12.22 4.35 0.71
N THR A 30 -11.73 4.85 1.85
CA THR A 30 -10.96 6.09 1.93
C THR A 30 -9.49 5.78 1.72
N GLN A 31 -8.89 6.40 0.71
CA GLN A 31 -7.46 6.26 0.44
C GLN A 31 -6.65 7.23 1.30
N SER A 32 -5.67 6.69 2.02
CA SER A 32 -4.65 7.43 2.75
C SER A 32 -3.32 7.17 2.07
N MET A 33 -2.58 8.21 1.69
CA MET A 33 -1.29 8.05 1.01
C MET A 33 -0.15 8.63 1.83
N SER A 34 1.02 7.99 1.79
CA SER A 34 2.25 8.51 2.40
C SER A 34 2.64 9.86 1.81
N ARG A 35 3.32 10.70 2.60
CA ARG A 35 3.85 11.97 2.11
C ARG A 35 4.99 11.75 1.11
N ALA A 36 5.06 12.60 0.09
CA ALA A 36 6.15 12.56 -0.88
C ALA A 36 7.49 12.87 -0.17
N GLY A 37 8.48 12.00 -0.36
CA GLY A 37 9.80 12.14 0.29
C GLY A 37 9.87 11.65 1.74
N TYR A 38 8.82 11.00 2.26
CA TYR A 38 8.78 10.46 3.62
C TYR A 38 8.75 8.92 3.61
N PRO A 39 9.90 8.24 3.49
CA PRO A 39 9.97 6.77 3.46
C PRO A 39 9.52 6.14 4.80
N TYR A 40 9.59 6.89 5.91
CA TYR A 40 9.19 6.41 7.23
C TYR A 40 7.71 6.03 7.33
N ASP A 41 6.83 6.69 6.55
CA ASP A 41 5.39 6.36 6.50
C ASP A 41 5.19 4.90 5.99
N ASN A 42 6.12 4.37 5.17
CA ASN A 42 6.10 3.01 4.64
C ASN A 42 7.00 2.03 5.38
N ALA A 43 7.76 2.47 6.39
CA ALA A 43 8.72 1.62 7.08
C ALA A 43 8.13 0.31 7.65
N PRO A 44 6.90 0.28 8.24
CA PRO A 44 6.32 -0.96 8.75
C PRO A 44 6.09 -2.01 7.65
N ILE A 45 5.54 -1.59 6.52
CA ILE A 45 5.22 -2.49 5.40
C ILE A 45 6.50 -2.92 4.67
N GLU A 46 7.48 -2.03 4.53
CA GLU A 46 8.79 -2.37 3.97
C GLU A 46 9.54 -3.41 4.84
N ARG A 47 9.51 -3.25 6.16
CA ARG A 47 10.10 -4.22 7.10
C ARG A 47 9.46 -5.60 6.97
N TYR A 48 8.13 -5.64 6.83
CA TYR A 48 7.41 -6.89 6.60
C TYR A 48 7.83 -7.56 5.29
N PHE A 49 7.86 -6.80 4.18
CA PHE A 49 8.28 -7.33 2.88
C PHE A 49 9.74 -7.78 2.86
N ASN A 50 10.64 -7.08 3.55
CA ASN A 50 12.03 -7.51 3.69
C ASN A 50 12.15 -8.82 4.48
N THR A 51 11.31 -8.99 5.50
CA THR A 51 11.23 -10.26 6.25
C THR A 51 10.73 -11.39 5.35
N LEU A 52 9.71 -11.15 4.52
CA LEU A 52 9.23 -12.14 3.56
C LEU A 52 10.32 -12.52 2.56
N LYS A 53 10.97 -11.54 1.90
CA LYS A 53 12.05 -11.78 0.94
C LYS A 53 13.21 -12.59 1.55
N LYS A 54 13.54 -12.33 2.82
CA LYS A 54 14.59 -13.07 3.53
C LYS A 54 14.22 -14.54 3.80
N ASN A 55 12.93 -14.84 3.96
CA ASN A 55 12.44 -16.17 4.27
C ASN A 55 11.90 -16.92 3.04
N VAL A 56 11.80 -16.27 1.87
CA VAL A 56 11.52 -16.95 0.60
C VAL A 56 12.82 -17.64 0.15
N PRO A 57 12.83 -18.97 -0.01
CA PRO A 57 13.99 -19.68 -0.52
C PRO A 57 14.37 -19.13 -1.90
N THR A 58 15.61 -18.69 -2.07
CA THR A 58 16.20 -18.33 -3.37
C THR A 58 16.36 -19.59 -4.23
N TYR A 59 15.26 -20.11 -4.76
CA TYR A 59 15.25 -21.11 -5.83
C TYR A 59 14.59 -20.54 -7.08
N MET A 60 15.06 -19.38 -7.54
CA MET A 60 14.87 -18.89 -8.91
C MET A 60 16.04 -17.97 -9.24
N SER A 61 17.17 -18.57 -9.60
CA SER A 61 18.22 -17.94 -10.42
C SER A 61 18.19 -18.58 -11.80
#